data_AF-A0A3N5ZFE2-F1
#
_entry.id   AF-A0A3N5ZFE2-F1
#
_cell.length_a   1.000
_cell.length_b   1.000
_cell.length_c   1.000
_cell.angle_alpha   90.00
_cell.angle_beta   90.00
_cell.angle_gamma   90.00
#
_symmetry.space_group_name_H-M   'P 1'
#
loop_
_entity.id
_entity.type
_entity.pdbx_description
1 polymer ?
#
loop_
_entity_poly.entity_id
_entity_poly.type
_entity_poly.pdbx_seq_one_letter_code
_entity_poly.pdbx_strand_id
1 'polypeptide(L)'
;MRGQAAPQKRYNDLAAHLRGLFGCRVQKITVDAGLSCPNRDGRLATGGCIYCNARGSGTGAHGRGLSITAQLTDGKRALERRYGARKFIVYFQSFSNTYAPVPVLKALYDEALAVPDIVGLSIGTRPDCVSGPVLELLADYARRWLIWVEYGLQSARDETLARINRGHDAACFFEAVAATRRRGIRVCAHVILGLPGEGR
;
A
#
# COMPACT_ATOMS: atom_id res chain seq x y z
N MET A 1 32.99 -14.48 -24.15
CA MET A 1 33.16 -13.37 -23.18
C MET A 1 32.48 -13.77 -21.89
N ARG A 2 33.24 -13.98 -20.81
CA ARG A 2 32.70 -14.38 -19.50
C ARG A 2 31.94 -13.19 -18.92
N GLY A 3 30.61 -13.31 -18.79
CA GLY A 3 29.78 -12.29 -18.16
C GLY A 3 30.21 -12.11 -16.71
N GLN A 4 30.71 -10.93 -16.37
CA GLN A 4 31.02 -10.58 -14.99
C GLN A 4 29.74 -10.74 -14.15
N ALA A 5 29.83 -11.52 -13.07
CA ALA A 5 28.74 -11.64 -12.12
C ALA A 5 28.42 -10.25 -11.56
N ALA A 6 27.15 -9.85 -11.62
CA ALA A 6 26.72 -8.58 -11.04
C ALA A 6 27.11 -8.53 -9.54
N PRO A 7 27.58 -7.38 -9.04
CA PRO A 7 28.02 -7.25 -7.65
C PRO A 7 26.89 -7.65 -6.69
N GLN A 8 27.25 -8.39 -5.63
CA GLN A 8 26.30 -8.84 -4.61
C GLN A 8 25.67 -7.63 -3.92
N LYS A 9 24.34 -7.53 -3.98
CA LYS A 9 23.61 -6.41 -3.35
C LYS A 9 23.62 -6.56 -1.83
N ARG A 10 23.78 -5.44 -1.12
CA ARG A 10 23.66 -5.37 0.36
C ARG A 10 22.21 -5.40 0.86
N TYR A 11 21.25 -5.48 -0.05
CA TYR A 11 19.83 -5.50 0.25
C TYR A 11 19.12 -6.47 -0.68
N ASN A 12 18.02 -7.04 -0.20
CA ASN A 12 17.12 -7.86 -1.01
C ASN A 12 16.12 -6.94 -1.70
N ASP A 13 16.27 -6.74 -3.00
CA ASP A 13 15.28 -5.99 -3.75
C ASP A 13 13.95 -6.77 -3.83
N LEU A 14 12.84 -6.03 -3.85
CA LEU A 14 11.51 -6.63 -3.81
C LEU A 14 11.26 -7.58 -4.99
N ALA A 15 11.80 -7.30 -6.18
CA ALA A 15 11.60 -8.13 -7.35
C ALA A 15 12.29 -9.50 -7.20
N ALA A 16 13.52 -9.53 -6.67
CA ALA A 16 14.25 -10.75 -6.35
C ALA A 16 13.53 -11.54 -5.25
N HIS A 17 13.09 -10.85 -4.18
CA HIS A 17 12.33 -11.48 -3.09
C HIS A 17 11.05 -12.17 -3.59
N LEU A 18 10.22 -11.46 -4.38
CA LEU A 18 8.98 -12.01 -4.91
C LEU A 18 9.21 -13.14 -5.91
N ARG A 19 10.25 -13.06 -6.76
CA ARG A 19 10.64 -14.18 -7.63
C ARG A 19 11.03 -15.42 -6.82
N GLY A 20 11.75 -15.25 -5.71
CA GLY A 20 12.09 -16.35 -4.81
C GLY A 20 10.85 -17.03 -4.21
N LEU A 21 9.81 -16.27 -3.87
CA LEU A 21 8.57 -16.82 -3.32
C LEU A 21 7.68 -17.52 -4.35
N PHE A 22 7.62 -17.00 -5.59
CA PHE A 22 6.60 -17.42 -6.55
C PHE A 22 7.14 -18.09 -7.82
N GLY A 23 8.46 -18.16 -7.99
CA GLY A 23 9.13 -18.78 -9.14
C GLY A 23 9.00 -18.00 -10.45
N CYS A 24 8.39 -16.82 -10.44
CA CYS A 24 8.13 -16.03 -11.64
C CYS A 24 8.16 -14.53 -11.36
N ARG A 25 8.07 -13.71 -12.41
CA ARG A 25 7.98 -12.24 -12.26
C ARG A 25 6.61 -11.87 -11.67
N VAL A 26 6.66 -11.19 -10.53
CA VAL A 26 5.48 -10.61 -9.87
C VAL A 26 5.50 -9.09 -10.02
N GLN A 27 4.35 -8.48 -10.25
CA GLN A 27 4.20 -7.02 -10.31
C GLN A 27 3.03 -6.54 -9.47
N LYS A 28 3.13 -5.31 -8.93
CA LYS A 28 2.01 -4.65 -8.27
C LYS A 28 1.10 -4.00 -9.31
N ILE A 29 -0.21 -4.16 -9.16
CA ILE A 29 -1.23 -3.41 -9.92
C ILE A 29 -1.88 -2.42 -8.97
N THR A 30 -1.71 -1.13 -9.22
CA THR A 30 -2.40 -0.10 -8.45
C THR A 30 -3.88 -0.07 -8.81
N VAL A 31 -4.73 -0.08 -7.78
CA VAL A 31 -6.18 0.07 -7.91
C VAL A 31 -6.68 1.27 -7.11
N ASP A 32 -7.77 1.86 -7.59
CA ASP A 32 -8.51 2.92 -6.93
C ASP A 32 -9.83 2.34 -6.43
N ALA A 33 -10.00 2.29 -5.11
CA ALA A 33 -11.16 1.73 -4.44
C ALA A 33 -12.23 2.77 -4.06
N GLY A 34 -12.03 4.04 -4.41
CA GLY A 34 -12.96 5.12 -4.06
C GLY A 34 -12.97 5.49 -2.58
N LEU A 35 -12.00 5.00 -1.80
CA LEU A 35 -11.86 5.32 -0.38
C LEU A 35 -11.26 6.72 -0.18
N SER A 36 -11.47 7.30 0.99
CA SER A 36 -10.99 8.63 1.34
C SER A 36 -9.86 8.60 2.38
N CYS A 37 -9.51 9.78 2.90
CA CYS A 37 -8.53 9.98 3.95
C CYS A 37 -9.12 10.93 5.00
N PRO A 38 -9.05 10.61 6.31
CA PRO A 38 -9.60 11.46 7.36
C PRO A 38 -8.93 12.85 7.45
N ASN A 39 -7.72 12.96 6.89
CA ASN A 39 -6.99 14.22 6.80
C ASN A 39 -7.48 15.13 5.65
N ARG A 40 -8.49 14.68 4.88
CA ARG A 40 -9.06 15.39 3.74
C ARG A 40 -10.54 15.69 3.90
N ASP A 41 -11.29 14.78 4.53
CA ASP A 41 -12.76 14.81 4.59
C ASP A 41 -13.33 15.62 5.76
N GLY A 42 -12.47 16.25 6.57
CA GLY A 42 -12.87 17.05 7.73
C GLY A 42 -12.94 16.28 9.05
N ARG A 43 -12.68 14.96 9.07
CA ARG A 43 -12.68 14.18 10.31
C ARG A 43 -11.48 14.50 11.21
N LEU A 44 -10.28 14.60 10.64
CA LEU A 44 -9.06 14.99 11.36
C LEU A 44 -8.56 16.36 10.93
N ALA A 45 -8.59 16.62 9.63
CA ALA A 45 -8.19 17.89 9.03
C ALA A 45 -8.89 18.07 7.68
N THR A 46 -8.65 19.22 7.06
CA THR A 46 -9.11 19.53 5.70
C THR A 46 -7.90 19.69 4.76
N GLY A 47 -8.12 19.53 3.44
CA GLY A 47 -7.10 19.77 2.40
C GLY A 47 -6.10 18.64 2.16
N GLY A 48 -5.80 17.81 3.16
CA GLY A 48 -4.82 16.72 3.06
C GLY A 48 -3.39 17.16 3.36
N CYS A 49 -2.47 16.18 3.29
CA CYS A 49 -1.04 16.45 3.43
C CYS A 49 -0.57 17.37 2.30
N ILE A 50 0.36 18.28 2.55
CA ILE A 50 0.74 19.35 1.60
C ILE A 50 1.26 18.84 0.25
N TYR A 51 1.80 17.61 0.21
CA TYR A 51 2.35 16.97 -0.99
C TYR A 51 1.34 16.07 -1.71
N CYS A 52 0.16 15.85 -1.13
CA CYS A 52 -0.83 14.90 -1.61
C CYS A 52 -1.73 15.56 -2.67
N ASN A 53 -1.75 15.03 -3.89
CA ASN A 53 -2.61 15.55 -4.95
C ASN A 53 -4.10 15.22 -4.69
N ALA A 54 -4.99 15.83 -5.47
CA ALA A 54 -6.45 15.68 -5.32
C ALA A 54 -6.95 14.22 -5.41
N ARG A 55 -6.19 13.33 -6.04
CA ARG A 55 -6.51 11.91 -6.23
C ARG A 55 -5.74 10.97 -5.30
N GLY A 56 -4.94 11.50 -4.36
CA GLY A 56 -4.09 10.67 -3.50
C GLY A 56 -3.05 9.85 -4.27
N SER A 57 -2.62 10.36 -5.43
CA SER A 57 -1.82 9.66 -6.44
C SER A 57 -2.52 8.48 -7.13
N GLY A 58 -3.83 8.35 -6.96
CA GLY A 58 -4.67 7.33 -7.60
C GLY A 58 -4.92 7.56 -9.09
N THR A 59 -5.39 6.50 -9.75
CA THR A 59 -5.67 6.48 -11.20
C THR A 59 -6.98 7.20 -11.58
N GLY A 60 -7.81 7.53 -10.59
CA GLY A 60 -9.17 8.05 -10.78
C GLY A 60 -10.13 7.04 -11.42
N ALA A 61 -9.79 5.75 -11.39
CA ALA A 61 -10.56 4.71 -12.05
C ALA A 61 -11.93 4.48 -11.41
N HIS A 62 -12.02 4.58 -10.08
CA HIS A 62 -13.29 4.48 -9.39
C HIS A 62 -14.27 5.58 -9.82
N GLY A 63 -13.78 6.83 -9.92
CA GLY A 63 -14.58 7.96 -10.41
C GLY A 63 -15.03 7.84 -11.87
N ARG A 64 -14.43 6.92 -12.64
CA ARG A 64 -14.89 6.55 -14.00
C ARG A 64 -15.85 5.35 -14.00
N GLY A 65 -16.26 4.85 -12.83
CA GLY A 65 -17.16 3.71 -12.69
C GLY A 65 -16.50 2.34 -12.89
N LEU A 66 -15.16 2.25 -12.87
CA LEU A 66 -14.46 0.98 -13.05
C LEU A 66 -14.41 0.17 -11.74
N SER A 67 -14.89 -1.07 -11.78
CA SER A 67 -14.74 -2.03 -10.68
C SER A 67 -13.27 -2.40 -10.44
N ILE A 68 -12.96 -2.96 -9.27
CA ILE A 68 -11.61 -3.45 -8.96
C ILE A 68 -11.21 -4.54 -9.98
N THR A 69 -12.15 -5.43 -10.31
CA THR A 69 -11.95 -6.49 -11.31
C THR A 69 -11.56 -5.93 -12.68
N ALA A 70 -12.23 -4.88 -13.15
CA ALA A 70 -11.93 -4.24 -14.43
C ALA A 70 -10.52 -3.62 -14.42
N GLN A 71 -10.20 -2.87 -13.35
CA GLN A 71 -8.88 -2.25 -13.16
C GLN A 71 -7.76 -3.30 -13.15
N LEU A 72 -7.98 -4.43 -12.47
CA LEU A 72 -7.02 -5.54 -12.41
C LEU A 72 -6.86 -6.23 -13.76
N THR A 73 -7.95 -6.49 -14.48
CA THR A 73 -7.89 -7.15 -15.79
C THR A 73 -7.04 -6.35 -16.79
N ASP A 74 -7.23 -5.03 -16.84
CA ASP A 74 -6.45 -4.15 -17.70
C ASP A 74 -4.99 -4.03 -17.23
N GLY A 75 -4.79 -3.88 -15.91
CA GLY A 75 -3.47 -3.82 -15.30
C GLY A 75 -2.63 -5.07 -15.56
N LYS A 76 -3.22 -6.26 -15.44
CA LYS A 76 -2.57 -7.55 -15.73
C LYS A 76 -2.06 -7.59 -17.15
N ARG A 77 -2.93 -7.33 -18.14
CA ARG A 77 -2.58 -7.32 -19.57
C ARG A 77 -1.42 -6.37 -19.88
N ALA A 78 -1.45 -5.16 -19.30
CA ALA A 78 -0.40 -4.16 -19.50
C ALA A 78 0.95 -4.61 -18.92
N LEU A 79 0.95 -5.19 -17.72
CA LEU A 79 2.16 -5.60 -17.01
C LEU A 79 2.72 -6.94 -17.50
N GLU A 80 1.87 -7.86 -17.97
CA GLU A 80 2.26 -9.05 -18.73
C GLU A 80 3.05 -8.66 -19.97
N ARG A 81 2.48 -7.78 -20.81
CA ARG A 81 3.13 -7.32 -22.04
C ARG A 81 4.42 -6.56 -21.77
N ARG A 82 4.46 -5.71 -20.74
CA ARG A 82 5.63 -4.86 -20.45
C ARG A 82 6.76 -5.59 -19.74
N TYR A 83 6.43 -6.50 -18.83
CA TYR A 83 7.42 -7.07 -17.90
C TYR A 83 7.48 -8.60 -17.92
N GLY A 84 6.63 -9.28 -18.70
CA GLY A 84 6.50 -10.73 -18.64
C GLY A 84 6.02 -11.21 -17.27
N ALA A 85 5.23 -10.39 -16.55
CA ALA A 85 4.65 -10.78 -15.27
C ALA A 85 3.71 -11.97 -15.45
N ARG A 86 3.59 -12.81 -14.42
CA ARG A 86 2.68 -13.97 -14.38
C ARG A 86 1.79 -14.02 -13.15
N LYS A 87 2.17 -13.29 -12.10
CA LYS A 87 1.45 -13.19 -10.83
C LYS A 87 1.46 -11.73 -10.39
N PHE A 88 0.48 -11.35 -9.57
CA PHE A 88 0.28 -9.95 -9.23
C PHE A 88 -0.08 -9.74 -7.76
N ILE A 89 0.30 -8.59 -7.25
CA ILE A 89 -0.14 -8.09 -5.95
C ILE A 89 -1.05 -6.89 -6.22
N VAL A 90 -2.25 -6.90 -5.66
CA VAL A 90 -3.16 -5.75 -5.79
C VAL A 90 -2.70 -4.68 -4.82
N TYR A 91 -2.45 -3.48 -5.33
CA TYR A 91 -1.99 -2.36 -4.54
C TYR A 91 -3.08 -1.31 -4.38
N PHE A 92 -3.74 -1.34 -3.22
CA PHE A 92 -4.64 -0.31 -2.76
C PHE A 92 -3.81 0.89 -2.30
N GLN A 93 -3.56 1.85 -3.19
CA GLN A 93 -2.55 2.90 -2.99
C GLN A 93 -3.14 4.24 -2.56
N SER A 94 -4.23 4.67 -3.19
CA SER A 94 -4.75 6.03 -3.02
C SER A 94 -5.38 6.20 -1.64
N PHE A 95 -5.05 7.30 -0.96
CA PHE A 95 -5.64 7.66 0.33
C PHE A 95 -5.41 6.62 1.45
N SER A 96 -6.43 6.33 2.29
CA SER A 96 -6.33 5.40 3.41
C SER A 96 -7.22 4.18 3.16
N ASN A 97 -6.63 3.10 2.65
CA ASN A 97 -7.41 1.95 2.18
C ASN A 97 -7.91 1.00 3.27
N THR A 98 -7.86 1.44 4.53
CA THR A 98 -8.52 0.81 5.67
C THR A 98 -9.54 1.75 6.33
N TYR A 99 -9.78 2.92 5.74
CA TYR A 99 -10.71 3.92 6.24
C TYR A 99 -12.12 3.70 5.68
N ALA A 100 -12.72 2.58 6.08
CA ALA A 100 -14.12 2.24 5.82
C ALA A 100 -14.58 1.16 6.83
N PRO A 101 -15.89 0.90 6.96
CA PRO A 101 -16.38 -0.24 7.74
C PRO A 101 -15.79 -1.57 7.26
N VAL A 102 -15.50 -2.48 8.19
CA VAL A 102 -14.90 -3.80 7.91
C VAL A 102 -15.65 -4.58 6.81
N PRO A 103 -16.99 -4.62 6.75
CA PRO A 103 -17.70 -5.29 5.65
C PRO A 103 -17.40 -4.72 4.27
N VAL A 104 -17.24 -3.40 4.16
CA VAL A 104 -16.88 -2.72 2.91
C VAL A 104 -15.46 -3.07 2.50
N LEU A 105 -14.51 -2.99 3.44
CA LEU A 105 -13.12 -3.39 3.19
C LEU A 105 -13.03 -4.85 2.74
N LYS A 106 -13.73 -5.74 3.43
CA LYS A 106 -13.81 -7.15 3.09
C LYS A 106 -14.33 -7.37 1.67
N ALA A 107 -15.42 -6.72 1.28
CA ALA A 107 -15.95 -6.84 -0.08
C ALA A 107 -14.94 -6.40 -1.15
N LEU A 108 -14.24 -5.29 -0.95
CA LEU A 108 -13.20 -4.80 -1.87
C LEU A 108 -12.01 -5.77 -1.98
N TYR A 109 -11.54 -6.30 -0.85
CA TYR A 109 -10.41 -7.22 -0.81
C TYR A 109 -10.78 -8.60 -1.38
N ASP A 110 -11.99 -9.09 -1.11
CA ASP A 110 -12.50 -10.33 -1.68
C ASP A 110 -12.64 -10.23 -3.20
N GLU A 111 -13.19 -9.12 -3.72
CA GLU A 111 -13.27 -8.87 -5.17
C GLU A 111 -11.87 -8.92 -5.80
N ALA A 112 -10.90 -8.25 -5.18
CA ALA A 112 -9.52 -8.22 -5.65
C ALA A 112 -8.87 -9.62 -5.65
N LEU A 113 -9.03 -10.39 -4.58
CA LEU A 113 -8.44 -11.72 -4.42
C LEU A 113 -9.13 -12.80 -5.25
N ALA A 114 -10.37 -12.58 -5.70
CA ALA A 114 -11.09 -13.49 -6.59
C ALA A 114 -10.54 -13.48 -8.03
N VAL A 115 -9.79 -12.44 -8.41
CA VAL A 115 -9.17 -12.36 -9.74
C VAL A 115 -8.02 -13.38 -9.85
N PRO A 116 -7.95 -14.18 -10.94
CA PRO A 116 -6.86 -15.14 -11.13
C PRO A 116 -5.47 -14.50 -11.06
N ASP A 117 -4.46 -15.28 -10.67
CA ASP A 117 -3.05 -14.89 -10.57
C ASP A 117 -2.73 -13.78 -9.56
N ILE A 118 -3.73 -13.31 -8.79
CA ILE A 118 -3.49 -12.48 -7.62
C ILE A 118 -2.95 -13.34 -6.49
N VAL A 119 -1.77 -12.97 -5.97
CA VAL A 119 -1.08 -13.71 -4.90
C VAL A 119 -1.02 -12.94 -3.58
N GLY A 120 -1.52 -11.71 -3.54
CA GLY A 120 -1.40 -10.88 -2.38
C GLY A 120 -2.03 -9.50 -2.53
N LEU A 121 -2.11 -8.82 -1.38
CA LEU A 121 -2.56 -7.44 -1.28
C LEU A 121 -1.44 -6.59 -0.66
N SER A 122 -1.26 -5.40 -1.21
CA SER A 122 -0.53 -4.29 -0.60
C SER A 122 -1.55 -3.21 -0.27
N ILE A 123 -1.67 -2.84 1.00
CA ILE A 123 -2.72 -1.93 1.47
C ILE A 123 -2.06 -0.68 2.04
N GLY A 124 -2.03 0.36 1.22
CA GLY A 124 -1.58 1.70 1.60
C GLY A 124 -2.59 2.38 2.52
N THR A 125 -2.15 2.72 3.72
CA THR A 125 -3.02 3.38 4.71
C THR A 125 -2.24 4.27 5.68
N ARG A 126 -2.98 5.01 6.51
CA ARG A 126 -2.43 5.76 7.64
C ARG A 126 -2.34 4.86 8.88
N PRO A 127 -1.38 5.11 9.78
CA PRO A 127 -1.26 4.34 11.02
C PRO A 127 -2.44 4.52 11.98
N ASP A 128 -3.13 5.66 11.94
CA ASP A 128 -4.33 5.94 12.73
C ASP A 128 -5.64 5.36 12.13
N CYS A 129 -5.56 4.69 10.98
CA CYS A 129 -6.71 4.11 10.27
C CYS A 129 -6.76 2.57 10.36
N VAL A 130 -6.00 1.94 11.26
CA VAL A 130 -5.91 0.47 11.38
C VAL A 130 -6.38 -0.02 12.75
N SER A 131 -7.70 -0.14 12.91
CA SER A 131 -8.29 -0.66 14.13
C SER A 131 -8.02 -2.15 14.33
N GLY A 132 -8.20 -2.64 15.55
CA GLY A 132 -8.11 -4.08 15.87
C GLY A 132 -8.92 -4.96 14.90
N PRO A 133 -10.23 -4.70 14.68
CA PRO A 133 -11.03 -5.45 13.72
C PRO A 133 -10.50 -5.45 12.28
N VAL A 134 -9.93 -4.34 11.81
CA VAL A 134 -9.27 -4.29 10.49
C VAL A 134 -8.05 -5.21 10.50
N LEU A 135 -7.22 -5.16 11.54
CA LEU A 135 -6.03 -6.00 11.62
C LEU A 135 -6.37 -7.49 11.73
N GLU A 136 -7.47 -7.86 12.41
CA GLU A 136 -7.96 -9.25 12.41
C GLU A 136 -8.39 -9.70 11.01
N LEU A 137 -9.14 -8.85 10.27
CA LEU A 137 -9.49 -9.13 8.88
C LEU A 137 -8.24 -9.37 8.01
N LEU A 138 -7.20 -8.53 8.16
CA LEU A 138 -5.97 -8.67 7.39
C LEU A 138 -5.14 -9.89 7.80
N ALA A 139 -5.14 -10.24 9.08
CA ALA A 139 -4.49 -11.46 9.59
C ALA A 139 -5.15 -12.71 8.99
N ASP A 140 -6.47 -12.69 8.85
CA ASP A 140 -7.25 -13.76 8.23
C ASP A 140 -6.83 -14.02 6.77
N TYR A 141 -6.63 -12.95 5.98
CA TYR A 141 -6.09 -13.07 4.63
C TYR A 141 -4.62 -13.51 4.62
N ALA A 142 -3.81 -13.05 5.58
CA ALA A 142 -2.37 -13.36 5.65
C ALA A 142 -2.09 -14.87 5.82
N ARG A 143 -3.08 -15.66 6.27
CA ARG A 143 -2.98 -17.13 6.32
C ARG A 143 -2.87 -17.80 4.95
N ARG A 144 -3.36 -17.15 3.88
CA ARG A 144 -3.44 -17.73 2.53
C ARG A 144 -2.76 -16.89 1.46
N TRP A 145 -2.67 -15.58 1.64
CA TRP A 145 -2.12 -14.65 0.65
C TRP A 145 -0.98 -13.82 1.23
N LEU A 146 -0.16 -13.26 0.34
CA LEU A 146 0.91 -12.34 0.72
C LEU A 146 0.32 -10.95 1.05
N ILE A 147 0.08 -10.67 2.33
CA ILE A 147 -0.49 -9.39 2.79
C ILE A 147 0.60 -8.45 3.31
N TRP A 148 0.61 -7.23 2.77
CA TRP A 148 1.41 -6.11 3.22
C TRP A 148 0.51 -4.95 3.64
N VAL A 149 0.79 -4.37 4.79
CA VAL A 149 0.28 -3.04 5.14
C VAL A 149 1.37 -2.01 4.91
N GLU A 150 1.10 -1.02 4.09
CA GLU A 150 2.03 0.05 3.78
C GLU A 150 1.62 1.32 4.53
N TYR A 151 2.44 1.70 5.51
CA TYR A 151 2.19 2.86 6.34
C TYR A 151 3.03 4.04 5.88
N GLY A 152 2.38 5.20 5.71
CA GLY A 152 3.09 6.47 5.56
C GLY A 152 3.64 6.98 6.88
N LEU A 153 4.94 6.80 7.12
CA LEU A 153 5.67 7.53 8.17
C LEU A 153 5.98 8.95 7.68
N GLN A 154 6.55 9.04 6.49
CA GLN A 154 7.04 10.25 5.82
C GLN A 154 8.24 10.89 6.50
N SER A 155 8.13 11.21 7.79
CA SER A 155 9.22 11.68 8.64
C SER A 155 9.10 11.06 10.03
N ALA A 156 10.23 10.91 10.72
CA ALA A 156 10.28 10.53 12.13
C ALA A 156 10.28 11.74 13.08
N ARG A 157 10.19 12.97 12.55
CA ARG A 157 10.17 14.21 13.33
C ARG A 157 8.77 14.79 13.37
N ASP A 158 8.20 14.89 14.56
CA ASP A 158 6.82 15.36 14.73
C ASP A 158 6.64 16.81 14.25
N GLU A 159 7.67 17.66 14.36
CA GLU A 159 7.61 19.01 13.82
C GLU A 159 7.48 19.01 12.29
N THR A 160 8.16 18.09 11.60
CA THR A 160 8.01 17.91 10.15
C THR A 160 6.62 17.38 9.82
N LEU A 161 6.12 16.39 10.57
CA LEU A 161 4.78 15.83 10.38
C LEU A 161 3.68 16.88 10.55
N ALA A 162 3.82 17.77 11.54
CA ALA A 162 2.94 18.91 11.71
C ALA A 162 2.99 19.87 10.51
N ARG A 163 4.20 20.26 10.07
CA ARG A 163 4.41 21.16 8.92
C ARG A 163 3.78 20.65 7.62
N ILE A 164 3.81 19.34 7.39
CA ILE A 164 3.25 18.74 6.17
C ILE A 164 1.76 18.42 6.29
N ASN A 165 1.10 18.86 7.37
CA ASN A 165 -0.28 18.54 7.70
C ASN A 165 -0.52 17.02 7.67
N ARG A 166 0.30 16.24 8.39
CA ARG A 166 0.18 14.78 8.41
C ARG A 166 -1.03 14.32 9.23
N GLY A 167 -1.33 14.99 10.34
CA GLY A 167 -2.46 14.67 11.22
C GLY A 167 -2.25 13.43 12.11
N HIS A 168 -1.02 12.96 12.27
CA HIS A 168 -0.58 11.98 13.29
C HIS A 168 0.92 12.19 13.56
N ASP A 169 1.42 11.65 14.67
CA ASP A 169 2.83 11.70 15.07
C ASP A 169 3.59 10.41 14.72
N ALA A 170 4.89 10.36 15.05
CA ALA A 170 5.73 9.19 14.86
C ALA A 170 5.35 8.04 15.81
N ALA A 171 4.89 8.33 17.03
CA ALA A 171 4.45 7.33 18.00
C ALA A 171 3.29 6.48 17.46
N CYS A 172 2.27 7.12 16.89
CA CYS A 172 1.14 6.47 16.22
C CYS A 172 1.61 5.48 15.14
N PHE A 173 2.63 5.86 14.35
CA PHE A 173 3.23 4.96 13.37
C PHE A 173 3.87 3.73 14.03
N PHE A 174 4.70 3.91 15.06
CA PHE A 174 5.36 2.79 15.73
C PHE A 174 4.36 1.82 16.36
N GLU A 175 3.30 2.34 16.97
CA GLU A 175 2.21 1.54 17.55
C GLU A 175 1.49 0.71 16.49
N ALA A 176 1.12 1.32 15.36
CA ALA A 176 0.48 0.62 14.25
C ALA A 176 1.37 -0.48 13.67
N VAL A 177 2.67 -0.19 13.47
CA VAL A 177 3.65 -1.19 13.00
C VAL A 177 3.74 -2.37 13.99
N ALA A 178 3.84 -2.09 15.28
CA ALA A 178 3.92 -3.12 16.31
C ALA A 178 2.64 -3.97 16.34
N ALA A 179 1.47 -3.35 16.30
CA ALA A 179 0.17 -4.03 16.29
C ALA A 179 -0.02 -4.94 15.07
N THR A 180 0.44 -4.50 13.90
CA THR A 180 0.37 -5.25 12.64
C THR A 180 1.34 -6.43 12.63
N ARG A 181 2.59 -6.21 13.08
CA ARG A 181 3.60 -7.28 13.15
C ARG A 181 3.24 -8.38 14.14
N ARG A 182 2.60 -8.05 15.27
CA ARG A 182 2.10 -9.04 16.25
C ARG A 182 1.12 -10.06 15.65
N ARG A 183 0.50 -9.73 14.51
CA ARG A 183 -0.43 -10.60 13.78
C ARG A 183 0.20 -11.32 12.59
N GLY A 184 1.53 -11.28 12.46
CA GLY A 184 2.24 -11.93 11.35
C GLY A 184 2.07 -11.25 10.00
N ILE A 185 1.54 -10.03 9.96
CA ILE A 185 1.33 -9.27 8.73
C ILE A 185 2.61 -8.52 8.36
N ARG A 186 2.98 -8.51 7.08
CA ARG A 186 4.17 -7.78 6.60
C ARG A 186 3.90 -6.28 6.57
N VAL A 187 4.93 -5.49 6.85
CA VAL A 187 4.85 -4.03 6.91
C VAL A 187 5.83 -3.41 5.91
N CYS A 188 5.37 -2.39 5.19
CA CYS A 188 6.21 -1.48 4.41
C CYS A 188 6.09 -0.07 5.01
N ALA A 189 7.22 0.59 5.23
CA ALA A 189 7.26 1.98 5.69
C ALA A 189 7.56 2.90 4.52
N HIS A 190 6.74 3.93 4.32
CA HIS A 190 7.00 4.96 3.32
C HIS A 190 7.57 6.20 4.00
N VAL A 191 8.69 6.68 3.48
CA VAL A 191 9.40 7.87 3.93
C VAL A 191 9.59 8.83 2.75
N ILE A 192 9.60 10.13 3.02
CA ILE A 192 9.95 11.15 2.03
C ILE A 192 11.22 11.81 2.52
N LEU A 193 12.23 11.86 1.65
CA LEU A 193 13.48 12.54 1.94
C LEU A 193 13.40 13.97 1.42
N GLY A 194 13.87 14.93 2.23
CA GLY A 194 13.91 16.35 1.87
C GLY A 194 12.58 17.07 2.06
N LEU A 195 11.83 16.72 3.12
CA LEU A 195 10.63 17.47 3.48
C LEU A 195 10.98 18.88 4.01
N PRO A 196 10.06 19.86 3.93
CA PRO A 196 10.31 21.21 4.41
C PRO A 196 10.75 21.27 5.87
N GLY A 197 11.95 21.79 6.12
CA GLY A 197 12.57 21.84 7.45
C GLY A 197 13.52 20.68 7.76
N GLU A 198 13.62 19.69 6.89
CA GLU A 198 14.64 18.65 6.99
C GLU A 198 15.91 19.09 6.26
N GLY A 199 17.01 19.18 7.01
CA GLY A 199 18.34 19.46 6.49
C GLY A 199 19.05 18.21 5.96
N ARG A 200 20.31 18.39 5.55
CA ARG A 200 21.23 17.28 5.30
C ARG A 200 21.72 16.64 6.59
#